data_AF-A0A5C6ZD05-F1
#
_entry.id   AF-A0A5C6ZD05-F1
#
_cell.length_a   1.000
_cell.length_b   1.000
_cell.length_c   1.000
_cell.angle_alpha   90.00
_cell.angle_beta   90.00
_cell.angle_gamma   90.00
#
_symmetry.space_group_name_H-M   'P 1'
#
loop_
_entity.id
_entity.type
_entity.pdbx_description
1 polymer ?
#
loop_
_entity_poly.entity_id
_entity_poly.type
_entity_poly.pdbx_seq_one_letter_code
_entity_poly.pdbx_strand_id
1 'polypeptide(L)'
;MNFKRTTIIPLDDAELAKQLFDAYLNKEFMILMIILGDTDSIRKALPKADNLATKSYYGMERWVLWIRNHDVLESTLRPLLETNEQDETLVYEDVKCFSTSPILDAATGVILKNAELNYLSLQRSFFKAQSHDTGLINDVNNSL
;
A
#
# COMPACT_ATOMS: atom_id res chain seq x y z
N MET A 1 -12.68 -11.72 12.40
CA MET A 1 -12.78 -10.37 11.80
C MET A 1 -13.08 -10.53 10.32
N ASN A 2 -13.96 -9.69 9.76
CA ASN A 2 -14.31 -9.72 8.34
C ASN A 2 -13.77 -8.42 7.70
N PHE A 3 -12.69 -8.51 6.92
CA PHE A 3 -12.08 -7.38 6.23
C PHE A 3 -12.64 -7.27 4.81
N LYS A 4 -13.08 -6.08 4.39
CA LYS A 4 -13.77 -5.91 3.10
C LYS A 4 -12.87 -5.41 1.98
N ARG A 5 -11.84 -4.64 2.31
CA ARG A 5 -10.90 -4.01 1.38
C ARG A 5 -9.45 -4.42 1.69
N THR A 6 -9.27 -5.53 2.40
CA THR A 6 -7.96 -6.10 2.71
C THR A 6 -7.84 -7.48 2.11
N THR A 7 -6.82 -7.67 1.27
CA THR A 7 -6.44 -8.97 0.75
C THR A 7 -5.22 -9.47 1.51
N ILE A 8 -5.32 -10.71 2.01
CA ILE A 8 -4.20 -11.41 2.64
C ILE A 8 -3.46 -12.14 1.53
N ILE A 9 -2.18 -11.82 1.35
CA ILE A 9 -1.34 -12.53 0.39
C ILE A 9 -0.93 -13.88 1.01
N PRO A 10 -1.13 -15.00 0.30
CA PRO A 10 -0.79 -16.34 0.80
C PRO A 10 0.71 -16.48 1.03
N LEU A 11 1.07 -17.34 1.99
CA LEU A 11 2.46 -17.51 2.44
C LEU A 11 3.12 -18.78 1.91
N ASP A 12 2.30 -19.77 1.55
CA ASP A 12 2.75 -21.13 1.28
C ASP A 12 3.15 -21.34 -0.20
N ASP A 13 2.89 -20.35 -1.05
CA ASP A 13 3.15 -20.39 -2.49
C ASP A 13 3.63 -19.02 -2.96
N ALA A 14 4.94 -18.90 -3.19
CA ALA A 14 5.58 -17.66 -3.63
C ALA A 14 5.13 -17.24 -5.04
N GLU A 15 4.84 -18.20 -5.92
CA GLU A 15 4.39 -17.92 -7.28
C GLU A 15 2.97 -17.34 -7.25
N LEU A 16 2.07 -17.97 -6.48
CA LEU A 16 0.72 -17.46 -6.28
C LEU A 16 0.72 -16.10 -5.56
N ALA A 17 1.57 -15.92 -4.56
CA ALA A 17 1.73 -14.64 -3.86
C ALA A 17 2.12 -13.53 -4.83
N LYS A 18 3.07 -13.81 -5.72
CA LYS A 18 3.52 -12.86 -6.75
C LYS A 18 2.42 -12.59 -7.76
N GLN A 19 1.78 -13.61 -8.31
CA GLN A 19 0.68 -13.44 -9.26
C GLN A 19 -0.46 -12.62 -8.67
N LEU A 20 -0.83 -12.85 -7.41
CA LEU A 20 -1.83 -12.04 -6.72
C LEU A 20 -1.36 -10.60 -6.53
N PHE A 21 -0.14 -10.39 -6.05
CA PHE A 21 0.39 -9.05 -5.86
C PHE A 21 0.42 -8.27 -7.18
N ASP A 22 0.99 -8.85 -8.23
CA ASP A 22 1.05 -8.26 -9.57
C ASP A 22 -0.35 -8.00 -10.13
N ALA A 23 -1.31 -8.89 -9.89
CA ALA A 23 -2.70 -8.69 -10.30
C ALA A 23 -3.33 -7.47 -9.63
N TYR A 24 -3.02 -7.16 -8.37
CA TYR A 24 -3.49 -5.93 -7.72
C TYR A 24 -2.74 -4.70 -8.18
N LEU A 25 -1.41 -4.79 -8.30
CA LEU A 25 -0.57 -3.67 -8.73
C LEU A 25 -0.94 -3.19 -10.13
N ASN A 26 -1.27 -4.13 -11.03
CA ASN A 26 -1.68 -3.84 -12.41
C ASN A 26 -3.20 -3.66 -12.59
N LYS A 27 -3.99 -3.80 -11.52
CA LYS A 27 -5.45 -3.60 -11.61
C LYS A 27 -5.76 -2.11 -11.74
N GLU A 28 -6.69 -1.77 -12.63
CA GLU A 28 -6.98 -0.38 -13.00
C GLU A 28 -7.21 0.55 -11.79
N PHE A 29 -6.50 1.68 -11.83
CA PHE A 29 -6.73 2.95 -11.11
C PHE A 29 -7.10 2.85 -9.61
N MET A 30 -6.27 2.16 -8.83
CA MET A 30 -6.41 2.11 -7.36
C MET A 30 -5.13 2.45 -6.61
N ILE A 31 -5.29 3.05 -5.43
CA ILE A 31 -4.21 3.20 -4.45
C ILE A 31 -4.12 1.91 -3.63
N LEU A 32 -2.94 1.32 -3.58
CA LEU A 32 -2.67 0.17 -2.73
C LEU A 32 -1.93 0.62 -1.47
N MET A 33 -2.32 0.09 -0.32
CA MET A 33 -1.53 0.14 0.90
C MET A 33 -0.97 -1.26 1.17
N ILE A 34 0.35 -1.37 1.17
CA ILE A 34 1.05 -2.61 1.42
C ILE A 34 1.48 -2.61 2.89
N ILE A 35 1.06 -3.60 3.67
CA ILE A 35 1.42 -3.79 5.07
C ILE A 35 2.19 -5.09 5.21
N LEU A 36 3.41 -5.01 5.76
CA LEU A 36 4.38 -6.09 5.81
C LEU A 36 4.53 -6.64 7.24
N GLY A 37 4.47 -7.96 7.39
CA GLY A 37 4.69 -8.69 8.64
C GLY A 37 3.40 -9.13 9.35
N ASP A 38 3.55 -9.86 10.46
CA ASP A 38 2.42 -10.47 11.20
C ASP A 38 2.47 -10.26 12.73
N THR A 39 2.96 -9.09 13.15
CA THR A 39 3.05 -8.74 14.57
C THR A 39 1.69 -8.27 15.13
N ASP A 40 1.54 -8.27 16.45
CA ASP A 40 0.33 -7.77 17.11
C ASP A 40 0.00 -6.32 16.75
N SER A 41 1.01 -5.47 16.55
CA SER A 41 0.82 -4.08 16.16
C SER A 41 0.24 -3.97 14.76
N ILE A 42 0.66 -4.84 13.83
CA ILE A 42 0.10 -4.95 12.48
C ILE A 42 -1.34 -5.47 12.54
N ARG A 43 -1.58 -6.56 13.26
CA ARG A 43 -2.94 -7.12 13.41
C ARG A 43 -3.94 -6.11 13.98
N LYS A 44 -3.51 -5.25 14.91
CA LYS A 44 -4.31 -4.15 15.47
C LYS A 44 -4.50 -2.97 14.50
N ALA A 45 -3.61 -2.81 13.52
CA ALA A 45 -3.68 -1.75 12.52
C ALA A 45 -4.59 -2.11 11.34
N LEU A 46 -4.69 -3.39 10.96
CA LEU A 46 -5.48 -3.84 9.81
C LEU A 46 -6.93 -3.36 9.80
N PRO A 47 -7.71 -3.41 10.90
CA PRO A 47 -9.08 -2.89 10.88
C PRO A 47 -9.15 -1.39 10.58
N LYS A 48 -8.13 -0.63 10.98
CA LYS A 48 -8.03 0.82 10.72
C LYS A 48 -7.69 1.07 9.25
N ALA A 49 -6.73 0.30 8.71
CA ALA A 49 -6.36 0.36 7.30
C ALA A 49 -7.54 -0.03 6.39
N ASP A 50 -8.25 -1.12 6.72
CA ASP A 50 -9.46 -1.58 6.03
C ASP A 50 -10.54 -0.50 6.04
N ASN A 51 -10.81 0.11 7.20
CA ASN A 51 -11.76 1.21 7.31
C ASN A 51 -11.34 2.42 6.45
N LEU A 52 -10.05 2.79 6.46
CA LEU A 52 -9.52 3.87 5.61
C LEU A 52 -9.66 3.56 4.12
N ALA A 53 -9.47 2.30 3.72
CA ALA A 53 -9.63 1.86 2.34
C ALA A 53 -11.09 1.87 1.87
N THR A 54 -12.07 1.73 2.78
CA THR A 54 -13.49 1.95 2.41
C THR A 54 -13.83 3.40 2.11
N LYS A 55 -12.98 4.35 2.54
CA LYS A 55 -13.17 5.77 2.26
C LYS A 55 -12.50 6.11 0.93
N SER A 56 -13.28 6.11 -0.15
CA SER A 56 -12.85 6.73 -1.40
C SER A 56 -12.95 8.24 -1.25
N TYR A 57 -11.84 8.93 -1.45
CA TYR A 57 -11.83 10.38 -1.64
C TYR A 57 -11.55 10.61 -3.12
N TYR A 58 -12.29 11.53 -3.74
CA TYR A 58 -12.07 11.94 -5.14
C TYR A 58 -12.20 10.79 -6.17
N GLY A 59 -13.05 9.80 -5.89
CA GLY A 59 -13.41 8.73 -6.84
C GLY A 59 -12.38 7.62 -7.02
N MET A 60 -11.23 7.68 -6.33
CA MET A 60 -10.22 6.64 -6.44
C MET A 60 -10.47 5.48 -5.48
N GLU A 61 -10.34 4.27 -5.98
CA GLU A 61 -10.40 3.06 -5.17
C GLU A 61 -9.16 2.95 -4.29
N ARG A 62 -9.34 2.35 -3.11
CA ARG A 62 -8.25 2.04 -2.18
C ARG A 62 -8.36 0.58 -1.78
N TRP A 63 -7.20 -0.05 -1.65
CA TRP A 63 -7.11 -1.43 -1.20
C TRP A 63 -5.92 -1.63 -0.26
N VAL A 64 -6.02 -2.61 0.62
CA VAL A 64 -4.93 -3.00 1.52
C VAL A 64 -4.45 -4.39 1.13
N LEU A 65 -3.15 -4.55 0.93
CA LEU A 65 -2.49 -5.83 0.77
C LEU A 65 -1.72 -6.12 2.05
N TRP A 66 -2.10 -7.20 2.73
CA TRP A 66 -1.41 -7.66 3.92
C TRP A 66 -0.52 -8.86 3.59
N ILE A 67 0.79 -8.64 3.68
CA ILE A 67 1.84 -9.60 3.34
C ILE A 67 2.52 -10.04 4.64
N ARG A 68 2.12 -11.20 5.19
CA ARG A 68 2.60 -11.65 6.51
C ARG A 68 4.06 -12.11 6.49
N ASN A 69 4.47 -12.75 5.40
CA ASN A 69 5.84 -13.12 5.09
C ASN A 69 6.18 -12.38 3.80
N HIS A 70 7.00 -11.34 3.91
CA HIS A 70 7.33 -10.46 2.80
C HIS A 70 8.63 -10.86 2.10
N ASP A 71 9.36 -11.84 2.62
CA ASP A 71 10.61 -12.32 2.03
C ASP A 71 10.37 -12.96 0.66
N VAL A 72 9.23 -13.66 0.52
CA VAL A 72 8.80 -14.26 -0.75
C VAL A 72 8.47 -13.25 -1.85
N LEU A 73 8.24 -11.98 -1.49
CA LEU A 73 7.91 -10.90 -2.42
C LEU A 73 8.96 -9.79 -2.44
N GLU A 74 10.10 -9.99 -1.77
CA GLU A 74 11.12 -8.96 -1.63
C GLU A 74 11.62 -8.46 -2.99
N SER A 75 11.86 -9.36 -3.95
CA SER A 75 12.31 -8.99 -5.30
C SER A 75 11.29 -8.16 -6.09
N THR A 76 10.01 -8.23 -5.72
CA THR A 76 8.95 -7.39 -6.30
C THR A 76 8.76 -6.08 -5.53
N LEU A 77 8.89 -6.11 -4.21
CA LEU A 77 8.62 -4.95 -3.34
C LEU A 77 9.80 -3.98 -3.26
N ARG A 78 11.04 -4.49 -3.30
CA ARG A 78 12.26 -3.71 -3.17
C ARG A 78 12.41 -2.67 -4.29
N PRO A 79 12.20 -2.98 -5.59
CA PRO A 79 12.24 -1.98 -6.66
C PRO A 79 11.27 -0.81 -6.47
N LEU A 80 10.07 -1.07 -5.93
CA LEU A 80 9.10 -0.01 -5.64
C LEU A 80 9.62 0.95 -4.58
N LEU A 81 10.36 0.44 -3.59
CA LEU A 81 10.94 1.23 -2.51
C LEU A 81 12.22 1.96 -2.93
N GLU A 82 13.04 1.36 -3.79
CA GLU A 82 14.26 1.98 -4.33
C GLU A 82 13.96 3.14 -5.30
N THR A 83 12.82 3.08 -5.99
CA THR A 83 12.34 4.18 -6.86
C THR A 83 11.78 5.36 -6.05
N ASN A 84 11.70 5.24 -4.72
CA ASN A 84 11.26 6.34 -3.87
C ASN A 84 12.37 7.39 -3.74
N GLU A 85 12.31 8.42 -4.59
CA GLU A 85 13.27 9.54 -4.63
C GLU A 85 13.38 10.34 -3.32
N GLN A 86 12.53 10.07 -2.31
CA GLN A 86 12.44 10.88 -1.10
C GLN A 86 13.42 10.46 0.01
N ASP A 87 14.03 9.27 -0.07
CA ASP A 87 14.92 8.79 1.00
C ASP A 87 15.92 7.72 0.51
N GLU A 88 17.12 8.16 0.14
CA GLU A 88 18.25 7.29 -0.25
C GLU A 88 18.74 6.38 0.90
N THR A 89 18.31 6.63 2.13
CA THR A 89 18.67 5.83 3.31
C THR A 89 17.64 4.75 3.65
N LEU A 90 16.58 4.64 2.84
CA LEU A 90 15.51 3.70 3.09
C LEU A 90 15.97 2.25 2.92
N VAL A 91 15.97 1.51 4.02
CA VAL A 91 16.30 0.08 4.06
C VAL A 91 15.01 -0.73 4.03
N TYR A 92 14.88 -1.68 3.09
CA TYR A 92 13.70 -2.53 2.93
C TYR A 92 13.29 -3.19 4.25
N GLU A 93 14.27 -3.69 4.98
CA GLU A 93 14.12 -4.41 6.23
C GLU A 93 13.57 -3.52 7.35
N ASP A 94 13.62 -2.19 7.21
CA ASP A 94 13.04 -1.26 8.17
C ASP A 94 11.62 -0.84 7.81
N VAL A 95 11.10 -1.25 6.66
CA VAL A 95 9.73 -0.91 6.24
C VAL A 95 8.72 -1.86 6.85
N LYS A 96 7.56 -1.33 7.25
CA LYS A 96 6.40 -2.15 7.63
C LYS A 96 5.10 -1.77 6.91
N CYS A 97 5.04 -0.59 6.31
CA CYS A 97 3.89 -0.16 5.54
C CYS A 97 4.31 0.90 4.54
N PHE A 98 3.70 0.89 3.36
CA PHE A 98 3.78 1.97 2.39
C PHE A 98 2.53 1.94 1.51
N SER A 99 2.35 2.97 0.69
CA SER A 99 1.29 2.99 -0.32
C SER A 99 1.89 3.16 -1.72
N THR A 100 1.17 2.74 -2.75
CA THR A 100 1.50 3.03 -4.15
C THR A 100 0.33 3.78 -4.79
N SER A 101 0.63 4.67 -5.72
CA SER A 101 -0.38 5.31 -6.56
C SER A 101 -0.48 4.53 -7.88
N PRO A 102 -1.66 4.51 -8.53
CA PRO A 102 -1.82 3.82 -9.81
C PRO A 102 -1.04 4.46 -10.97
N ILE A 103 -0.55 5.69 -10.83
CA ILE A 103 0.19 6.40 -11.88
C ILE A 103 1.68 6.53 -11.59
N LEU A 104 2.08 6.24 -10.35
CA LEU A 104 3.46 6.29 -9.92
C LEU A 104 3.94 4.88 -9.61
N ASP A 105 4.93 4.40 -10.37
CA ASP A 105 5.58 3.11 -10.14
C ASP A 105 6.62 3.20 -9.01
N ALA A 106 6.20 3.71 -7.86
CA ALA A 106 7.04 3.86 -6.68
C ALA A 106 6.23 3.82 -5.38
N ALA A 107 6.88 3.37 -4.32
CA ALA A 107 6.36 3.44 -2.97
C ALA A 107 6.34 4.89 -2.47
N THR A 108 5.31 5.24 -1.74
CA THR A 108 5.17 6.53 -1.07
C THR A 108 4.48 6.36 0.27
N GLY A 109 4.54 7.39 1.10
CA GLY A 109 3.94 7.36 2.44
C GLY A 109 4.51 6.22 3.31
N VAL A 110 5.80 5.94 3.19
CA VAL A 110 6.48 4.85 3.88
C VAL A 110 6.43 5.04 5.40
N ILE A 111 6.18 3.96 6.12
CA ILE A 111 6.17 3.87 7.58
C ILE A 111 7.16 2.79 8.00
N LEU A 112 8.14 3.21 8.80
CA LEU A 112 9.21 2.35 9.30
C LEU A 112 8.80 1.52 10.52
N LYS A 113 9.48 0.40 10.78
CA LYS A 113 9.20 -0.56 11.85
C LYS A 113 9.14 0.11 13.22
N ASN A 114 10.01 1.08 13.49
CA ASN A 114 10.06 1.86 14.73
C ASN A 114 8.93 2.90 14.92
N ALA A 115 8.21 3.28 13.86
CA ALA A 115 7.09 4.22 13.94
C ALA A 115 5.82 3.56 14.51
N GLU A 116 4.69 4.26 14.59
CA GLU A 116 3.40 3.64 14.95
C GLU A 116 2.52 3.40 13.72
N LEU A 117 1.79 2.28 13.69
CA LEU A 117 0.68 2.05 12.75
C LEU A 117 -0.65 2.47 13.40
N ASN A 118 -0.78 3.77 13.66
CA ASN A 118 -2.03 4.36 14.14
C ASN A 118 -2.86 4.92 12.97
N TYR A 119 -4.09 5.36 13.24
CA TYR A 119 -4.99 5.82 12.19
C TYR A 119 -4.40 6.99 11.39
N LEU A 120 -3.70 7.91 12.06
CA LEU A 120 -3.13 9.10 11.44
C LEU A 120 -1.97 8.76 10.50
N SER A 121 -1.05 7.87 10.91
CA SER A 121 0.07 7.47 10.05
C SER A 121 -0.41 6.72 8.81
N LEU A 122 -1.37 5.81 8.96
CA LEU A 122 -2.00 5.11 7.84
C LEU A 122 -2.72 6.09 6.90
N GLN A 123 -3.49 7.04 7.45
CA GLN A 123 -4.19 8.05 6.64
C GLN A 123 -3.21 8.93 5.85
N ARG A 124 -2.11 9.35 6.48
CA ARG A 124 -1.06 10.12 5.81
C ARG A 124 -0.41 9.34 4.68
N SER A 125 -0.18 8.03 4.87
CA SER A 125 0.36 7.17 3.82
C SER A 125 -0.54 7.15 2.58
N PHE A 126 -1.85 6.89 2.77
CA PHE A 126 -2.84 6.93 1.68
C PHE A 126 -2.89 8.30 0.99
N PHE A 127 -2.90 9.39 1.75
CA PHE A 127 -2.97 10.73 1.17
C PHE A 127 -1.70 11.12 0.41
N LYS A 128 -0.53 10.62 0.81
CA LYS A 128 0.70 10.86 0.06
C LYS A 128 0.63 10.20 -1.31
N ALA A 129 0.18 8.94 -1.39
CA ALA A 129 -0.12 8.28 -2.67
C ALA A 129 -1.12 9.08 -3.51
N GLN A 130 -2.26 9.41 -2.91
CA GLN A 130 -3.30 10.17 -3.59
C GLN A 130 -2.84 11.53 -4.14
N SER A 131 -1.90 12.20 -3.47
CA SER A 131 -1.43 13.53 -3.89
C SER A 131 -0.83 13.52 -5.30
N HIS A 132 -0.22 12.40 -5.72
CA HIS A 132 0.30 12.22 -7.07
C HIS A 132 -0.82 12.22 -8.11
N ASP A 133 -1.99 11.69 -7.75
CA ASP A 133 -3.12 11.50 -8.66
C ASP A 133 -4.05 12.72 -8.79
N THR A 134 -3.88 13.74 -7.93
CA THR A 134 -4.80 14.89 -7.84
C THR A 134 -4.89 15.73 -9.11
N GLY A 135 -3.81 15.82 -9.91
CA GLY A 135 -3.83 16.51 -11.20
C GLY A 135 -4.75 15.84 -12.22
N LEU A 136 -4.72 14.51 -12.31
CA LEU A 136 -5.51 13.71 -13.24
C LEU A 136 -7.01 13.73 -12.94
N ILE A 137 -7.37 13.72 -11.65
CA ILE A 137 -8.79 13.71 -11.24
C ILE A 137 -9.47 15.05 -11.57
N ASN A 138 -8.73 16.16 -11.50
CA ASN A 138 -9.27 17.47 -11.87
C ASN A 138 -9.50 17.59 -13.39
N ASP A 139 -8.64 17.00 -14.22
CA ASP A 139 -8.80 17.01 -15.67
C ASP A 139 -9.97 16.12 -16.14
N VAL A 140 -10.18 14.95 -15.50
CA VAL A 140 -11.33 14.08 -15.80
C VAL A 140 -12.66 14.74 -15.42
N ASN A 141 -12.71 15.45 -14.29
CA ASN A 141 -13.95 16.13 -13.84
C ASN A 141 -14.27 17.42 -14.61
N ASN A 142 -13.28 18.04 -15.27
CA ASN A 142 -13.50 19.21 -16.13
C ASN A 142 -13.77 18.84 -17.60
N SER A 143 -13.70 17.55 -17.96
CA SER A 143 -13.88 17.05 -19.33
C SER A 143 -15.24 16.38 -19.56
N LEU A 144 -16.19 16.51 -18.62
CA LEU A 144 -17.59 16.05 -18.68
C LEU A 144 -18.54 17.23 -18.59
#